data_AF-A0A838RV14-F1
#
_entry.id   AF-A0A838RV14-F1
#
_cell.length_a   1.000
_cell.length_b   1.000
_cell.length_c   1.000
_cell.angle_alpha   90.00
_cell.angle_beta   90.00
_cell.angle_gamma   90.00
#
_symmetry.space_group_name_H-M   'P 1'
#
loop_
_entity.id
_entity.type
_entity.pdbx_description
1 polymer ?
#
loop_
_entity_poly.entity_id
_entity_poly.type
_entity_poly.pdbx_seq_one_letter_code
_entity_poly.pdbx_strand_id
1 'polypeptide(L)'
;DPVELDIDHSRYAKLATMIDDDSRHAAIKNNYGGKAGFFKAAIDIYMHGLIAKTQETQQAQMTCYAGTAGGVIYDEGTVSSCENLAPIGNLRDFNWDFQKLWLSPAMKERRKKAADGCFCTHESNSYYPSLPFNPGHLIQIKKLEREMKKARKEMDRAGAEVGGLAVRA
;
A
#
# COMPACT_ATOMS: atom_id res chain seq x y z
N ASP A 1 0.48 8.31 24.10
CA ASP A 1 0.72 9.66 24.67
C ASP A 1 0.45 10.69 23.56
N PRO A 2 -0.27 11.81 23.78
CA PRO A 2 -0.52 12.81 22.73
C PRO A 2 0.76 13.34 22.04
N VAL A 3 1.91 13.30 22.72
CA VAL A 3 3.21 13.70 22.16
C VAL A 3 3.72 12.74 21.09
N GLU A 4 3.36 11.46 21.15
CA GLU A 4 3.76 10.45 20.15
C GLU A 4 3.11 10.70 18.78
N LEU A 5 2.05 11.51 18.73
CA LEU A 5 1.36 11.90 17.50
C LEU A 5 1.87 13.23 16.93
N ASP A 6 2.77 13.93 17.64
CA ASP A 6 3.43 15.15 17.17
C ASP A 6 4.61 14.79 16.25
N ILE A 7 4.27 14.46 15.01
CA ILE A 7 5.22 13.99 13.99
C ILE A 7 5.35 15.04 12.89
N ASP A 8 6.58 15.44 12.58
CA ASP A 8 6.87 16.27 11.41
C ASP A 8 6.70 15.45 10.11
N HIS A 9 5.51 15.58 9.50
CA HIS A 9 5.16 14.90 8.25
C HIS A 9 6.03 15.32 7.06
N SER A 10 6.69 16.49 7.11
CA SER A 10 7.59 16.91 6.03
C SER A 10 8.81 15.98 5.89
N ARG A 11 9.26 15.38 7.00
CA ARG A 11 10.35 14.40 7.00
C ARG A 11 9.94 13.12 6.27
N TYR A 12 8.70 12.68 6.46
CA TYR A 12 8.16 11.52 5.74
C TYR A 12 8.10 11.80 4.23
N ALA A 13 7.53 12.95 3.84
CA ALA A 13 7.45 13.35 2.43
C ALA A 13 8.83 13.44 1.78
N LYS A 14 9.79 14.09 2.45
CA LYS A 14 11.18 14.19 1.98
C LYS A 14 11.83 12.82 1.79
N LEU A 15 11.68 11.93 2.76
CA LEU A 15 12.24 10.58 2.68
C LEU A 15 11.59 9.76 1.55
N ALA A 16 10.27 9.86 1.38
CA ALA A 16 9.55 9.20 0.29
C ALA A 16 10.07 9.66 -1.08
N THR A 17 10.29 10.97 -1.26
CA THR A 17 10.88 11.52 -2.49
C THR A 17 12.31 11.03 -2.72
N MET A 18 13.14 11.01 -1.67
CA MET A 18 14.52 10.49 -1.77
C MET A 18 14.54 9.02 -2.18
N ILE A 19 13.72 8.18 -1.54
CA ILE A 19 13.64 6.75 -1.87
C ILE A 19 13.15 6.53 -3.30
N ASP A 20 12.16 7.30 -3.76
CA ASP A 20 11.68 7.22 -5.15
C ASP A 20 12.80 7.56 -6.14
N ASP A 21 13.49 8.68 -5.92
CA ASP A 21 14.58 9.13 -6.80
C ASP A 21 15.75 8.13 -6.82
N ASP A 22 16.23 7.70 -5.66
CA ASP A 22 17.32 6.73 -5.53
C ASP A 22 16.95 5.39 -6.18
N SER A 23 15.67 5.00 -6.10
CA SER A 23 15.19 3.75 -6.72
C SER A 23 15.09 3.86 -8.24
N ARG A 24 14.62 5.00 -8.77
CA ARG A 24 14.56 5.27 -10.22
C ARG A 24 15.94 5.29 -10.86
N HIS A 25 16.95 5.76 -10.13
CA HIS A 25 18.34 5.85 -10.59
C HIS A 25 19.23 4.68 -10.15
N ALA A 26 18.66 3.66 -9.51
CA ALA A 26 19.37 2.50 -8.98
C ALA A 26 20.52 2.83 -8.00
N ALA A 27 20.51 4.02 -7.38
CA ALA A 27 21.46 4.42 -6.35
C ALA A 27 21.39 3.50 -5.11
N ILE A 28 20.24 2.85 -4.90
CA ILE A 28 20.03 1.79 -3.91
C ILE A 28 19.49 0.52 -4.55
N LYS A 29 19.77 -0.64 -3.94
CA LYS A 29 19.16 -1.91 -4.34
C LYS A 29 17.76 -2.04 -3.73
N ASN A 30 16.77 -1.40 -4.35
CA ASN A 30 15.39 -1.40 -3.87
C ASN A 30 14.49 -2.31 -4.74
N ASN A 31 14.68 -3.62 -4.63
CA ASN A 31 13.80 -4.60 -5.26
C ASN A 31 13.73 -5.89 -4.43
N TYR A 32 12.55 -6.51 -4.40
CA TYR A 32 12.39 -7.82 -3.80
C TYR A 32 12.96 -8.93 -4.70
N GLY A 33 13.11 -10.13 -4.14
CA GLY A 33 13.46 -11.32 -4.90
C GLY A 33 12.33 -11.78 -5.83
N GLY A 34 12.67 -12.65 -6.79
CA GLY A 34 11.70 -13.29 -7.68
C GLY A 34 11.21 -12.43 -8.87
N LYS A 35 10.36 -13.04 -9.71
CA LYS A 35 9.94 -12.46 -11.01
C LYS A 35 9.13 -11.17 -10.88
N ALA A 36 8.42 -10.99 -9.77
CA ALA A 36 7.59 -9.81 -9.49
C ALA A 36 8.27 -8.80 -8.54
N GLY A 37 9.55 -8.98 -8.22
CA GLY A 37 10.19 -8.23 -7.14
C GLY A 37 10.26 -6.72 -7.38
N PHE A 38 10.53 -6.29 -8.61
CA PHE A 38 10.47 -4.88 -9.01
C PHE A 38 9.05 -4.31 -8.97
N PHE A 39 8.04 -5.12 -9.31
CA PHE A 39 6.66 -4.67 -9.27
C PHE A 39 6.20 -4.41 -7.84
N LYS A 40 6.52 -5.32 -6.91
CA LYS A 40 6.22 -5.13 -5.49
C LYS A 40 6.93 -3.89 -4.95
N ALA A 41 8.22 -3.71 -5.25
CA ALA A 41 8.95 -2.51 -4.82
C ALA A 41 8.36 -1.22 -5.40
N ALA A 42 7.96 -1.22 -6.67
CA ALA A 42 7.31 -0.08 -7.29
C ALA A 42 5.95 0.27 -6.64
N ILE A 43 5.18 -0.72 -6.17
CA ILE A 43 3.96 -0.48 -5.39
C ILE A 43 4.32 0.26 -4.09
N ASP A 44 5.32 -0.22 -3.35
CA ASP A 44 5.70 0.32 -2.03
C ASP A 44 6.19 1.77 -2.14
N ILE A 45 7.10 2.02 -3.08
CA ILE A 45 7.65 3.35 -3.34
C ILE A 45 6.54 4.33 -3.74
N TYR A 46 5.67 3.93 -4.68
CA TYR A 46 4.59 4.77 -5.15
C TYR A 46 3.54 5.04 -4.05
N MET A 47 3.26 4.03 -3.23
CA MET A 47 2.35 4.13 -2.09
C MET A 47 2.80 5.20 -1.10
N HIS A 48 4.09 5.26 -0.73
CA HIS A 48 4.58 6.27 0.22
C HIS A 48 4.33 7.70 -0.27
N GLY A 49 4.51 7.96 -1.58
CA GLY A 49 4.17 9.26 -2.17
C GLY A 49 2.68 9.60 -2.05
N LEU A 50 1.79 8.63 -2.26
CA LEU A 50 0.36 8.83 -2.07
C LEU A 50 -0.02 9.02 -0.59
N ILE A 51 0.64 8.34 0.34
CA ILE A 51 0.43 8.51 1.78
C ILE A 51 0.80 9.93 2.21
N ALA A 52 1.96 10.43 1.77
CA ALA A 52 2.38 11.80 2.02
C ALA A 52 1.34 12.81 1.49
N LYS A 53 0.86 12.60 0.26
CA LYS A 53 -0.16 13.46 -0.36
C LYS A 53 -1.52 13.37 0.33
N THR A 54 -1.91 12.19 0.81
CA THR A 54 -3.13 12.02 1.62
C THR A 54 -3.06 12.83 2.91
N GLN A 55 -1.91 12.83 3.60
CA GLN A 55 -1.74 13.63 4.81
C GLN A 55 -1.71 15.13 4.51
N GLU A 56 -1.08 15.55 3.42
CA GLU A 56 -1.08 16.96 3.01
C GLU A 56 -2.48 17.48 2.66
N THR A 57 -3.22 16.71 1.86
CA THR A 57 -4.50 17.17 1.29
C THR A 57 -5.71 16.82 2.15
N GLN A 58 -5.57 15.88 3.08
CA GLN A 58 -6.67 15.28 3.85
C GLN A 58 -7.81 14.78 2.95
N GLN A 59 -7.44 14.22 1.79
CA GLN A 59 -8.36 13.74 0.76
C GLN A 59 -7.92 12.39 0.22
N ALA A 60 -8.89 11.61 -0.29
CA ALA A 60 -8.64 10.31 -0.87
C ALA A 60 -7.79 10.44 -2.14
N GLN A 61 -6.67 9.73 -2.18
CA GLN A 61 -5.76 9.75 -3.34
C GLN A 61 -6.02 8.63 -4.34
N MET A 62 -6.92 7.70 -4.01
CA MET A 62 -7.32 6.57 -4.84
C MET A 62 -8.69 6.06 -4.37
N THR A 63 -9.36 5.25 -5.19
CA THR A 63 -10.53 4.49 -4.71
C THR A 63 -10.07 3.39 -3.75
N CYS A 64 -10.58 3.39 -2.53
CA CYS A 64 -10.28 2.36 -1.54
C CYS A 64 -11.17 1.13 -1.78
N TYR A 65 -10.54 -0.03 -1.99
CA TYR A 65 -11.18 -1.32 -2.19
C TYR A 65 -11.22 -2.17 -0.91
N ALA A 66 -11.13 -1.56 0.27
CA ALA A 66 -11.33 -2.23 1.55
C ALA A 66 -12.73 -2.87 1.61
N GLY A 67 -12.80 -4.14 1.98
CA GLY A 67 -14.04 -4.93 1.91
C GLY A 67 -14.31 -5.54 0.53
N THR A 68 -13.58 -5.17 -0.52
CA THR A 68 -13.70 -5.74 -1.88
C THR A 68 -12.49 -6.60 -2.23
N ALA A 69 -11.28 -6.02 -2.16
CA ALA A 69 -10.02 -6.67 -2.51
C ALA A 69 -9.22 -7.15 -1.29
N GLY A 70 -9.54 -6.64 -0.09
CA GLY A 70 -8.92 -7.02 1.17
C GLY A 70 -9.89 -6.87 2.33
N GLY A 71 -9.64 -7.61 3.41
CA GLY A 71 -10.46 -7.63 4.62
C GLY A 71 -9.65 -8.17 5.79
N VAL A 72 -10.21 -8.06 6.99
CA VAL A 72 -9.58 -8.52 8.23
C VAL A 72 -10.52 -9.52 8.89
N ILE A 73 -9.96 -10.65 9.30
CA ILE A 73 -10.61 -11.61 10.19
C ILE A 73 -9.72 -11.68 11.43
N TYR A 74 -10.26 -11.27 12.58
CA TYR A 74 -9.59 -11.36 13.87
C TYR A 74 -9.62 -12.80 14.40
N ASP A 75 -8.80 -13.10 15.40
CA ASP A 75 -8.60 -14.46 15.93
C ASP A 75 -9.88 -15.06 16.53
N GLU A 76 -10.74 -14.21 17.09
CA GLU A 76 -12.08 -14.56 17.55
C GLU A 76 -13.12 -14.56 16.42
N GLY A 77 -12.72 -14.51 15.15
CA GLY A 77 -13.63 -14.62 13.99
C GLY A 77 -14.42 -13.36 13.69
N THR A 78 -14.13 -12.23 14.31
CA THR A 78 -14.71 -10.93 13.94
C THR A 78 -14.21 -10.53 12.55
N VAL A 79 -15.09 -10.03 11.69
CA VAL A 79 -14.75 -9.62 10.32
C VAL A 79 -14.97 -8.12 10.14
N SER A 80 -13.99 -7.45 9.55
CA SER A 80 -14.10 -6.07 9.09
C SER A 80 -13.55 -5.92 7.67
N SER A 81 -13.90 -4.81 7.01
CA SER A 81 -13.33 -4.43 5.73
C SER A 81 -11.88 -3.92 5.84
N CYS A 82 -11.51 -3.36 7.00
CA CYS A 82 -10.22 -2.75 7.31
C CYS A 82 -10.05 -2.71 8.83
N GLU A 83 -8.81 -2.81 9.32
CA GLU A 83 -8.46 -2.80 10.76
C GLU A 83 -8.93 -1.53 11.46
N ASN A 84 -8.86 -0.39 10.75
CA ASN A 84 -9.24 0.91 11.29
C ASN A 84 -10.76 1.14 11.36
N LEU A 85 -11.56 0.21 10.84
CA LEU A 85 -13.00 0.36 10.75
C LEU A 85 -13.70 -0.63 11.67
N ALA A 86 -14.84 -0.18 12.22
CA ALA A 86 -15.67 -1.01 13.08
C ALA A 86 -16.00 -2.37 12.41
N PRO A 87 -16.15 -3.43 13.22
CA PRO A 87 -16.60 -4.74 12.74
C PRO A 87 -17.85 -4.67 11.86
N ILE A 88 -17.95 -5.60 10.94
CA ILE A 88 -19.17 -5.84 10.14
C ILE A 88 -20.01 -6.96 10.74
N GLY A 89 -19.37 -7.94 11.38
CA GLY A 89 -20.04 -9.05 12.06
C GLY A 89 -19.03 -10.09 12.53
N ASN A 90 -19.51 -11.20 13.09
CA ASN A 90 -18.65 -12.31 13.56
C ASN A 90 -18.97 -13.63 12.85
N LEU A 91 -17.93 -14.44 12.63
CA LEU A 91 -17.92 -15.84 12.18
C LEU A 91 -19.11 -16.66 12.69
N ARG A 92 -19.28 -16.59 14.01
CA ARG A 92 -20.20 -17.44 14.76
C ARG A 92 -21.66 -17.17 14.41
N ASP A 93 -22.01 -15.93 14.07
CA ASP A 93 -23.39 -15.55 13.70
C ASP A 93 -23.77 -16.03 12.29
N PHE A 94 -22.78 -16.46 11.51
CA PHE A 94 -22.94 -16.90 10.13
C PHE A 94 -22.62 -18.39 9.94
N ASN A 95 -22.64 -19.19 11.01
CA ASN A 95 -22.26 -20.61 10.98
C ASN A 95 -20.87 -20.83 10.35
N TRP A 96 -19.93 -19.92 10.59
CA TRP A 96 -18.59 -19.92 10.01
C TRP A 96 -18.55 -19.80 8.47
N ASP A 97 -19.65 -19.38 7.83
CA ASP A 97 -19.69 -19.08 6.40
C ASP A 97 -19.20 -17.64 6.13
N PHE A 98 -17.92 -17.54 5.75
CA PHE A 98 -17.32 -16.27 5.37
C PHE A 98 -18.03 -15.62 4.17
N GLN A 99 -18.42 -16.38 3.15
CA GLN A 99 -19.03 -15.80 1.95
C GLN A 99 -20.38 -15.17 2.27
N LYS A 100 -21.17 -15.81 3.13
CA LYS A 100 -22.45 -15.27 3.60
C LYS A 100 -22.28 -13.93 4.34
N LEU A 101 -21.27 -13.82 5.21
CA LEU A 101 -20.95 -12.55 5.88
C LEU A 101 -20.39 -11.52 4.89
N TRP A 102 -19.44 -11.92 4.05
CA TRP A 102 -18.76 -11.06 3.08
C TRP A 102 -19.71 -10.47 2.03
N LEU A 103 -20.77 -11.21 1.66
CA LEU A 103 -21.79 -10.76 0.70
C LEU A 103 -23.01 -10.11 1.37
N SER A 104 -22.96 -9.92 2.70
CA SER A 104 -24.04 -9.30 3.47
C SER A 104 -24.34 -7.87 3.02
N PRO A 105 -25.57 -7.38 3.25
CA PRO A 105 -25.92 -5.97 3.00
C PRO A 105 -25.00 -4.99 3.73
N ALA A 106 -24.61 -5.30 4.98
CA ALA A 106 -23.71 -4.46 5.76
C ALA A 106 -22.32 -4.31 5.10
N MET A 107 -21.73 -5.42 4.63
CA MET A 107 -20.45 -5.36 3.91
C MET A 107 -20.58 -4.63 2.56
N LYS A 108 -21.70 -4.83 1.84
CA LYS A 108 -21.98 -4.08 0.60
C LYS A 108 -22.05 -2.57 0.82
N GLU A 109 -22.70 -2.13 1.89
CA GLU A 109 -22.76 -0.71 2.25
C GLU A 109 -21.39 -0.17 2.68
N ARG A 110 -20.63 -0.96 3.43
CA ARG A 110 -19.25 -0.62 3.81
C ARG A 110 -18.35 -0.40 2.59
N ARG A 111 -18.44 -1.26 1.57
CA ARG A 111 -17.68 -1.11 0.32
C ARG A 111 -17.98 0.21 -0.40
N LYS A 112 -19.25 0.63 -0.43
CA LYS A 112 -19.64 1.92 -1.02
C LYS A 112 -18.96 3.07 -0.29
N LYS A 113 -19.03 3.08 1.04
CA LYS A 113 -18.38 4.11 1.87
C LYS A 113 -16.86 4.12 1.71
N ALA A 114 -16.23 2.95 1.59
CA ALA A 114 -14.80 2.88 1.34
C ALA A 114 -14.45 3.49 -0.03
N ALA A 115 -15.20 3.13 -1.08
CA ALA A 115 -15.00 3.66 -2.42
C ALA A 115 -15.34 5.17 -2.52
N ASP A 116 -16.25 5.67 -1.69
CA ASP A 116 -16.73 7.05 -1.65
C ASP A 116 -15.83 7.97 -0.79
N GLY A 117 -14.56 8.05 -1.17
CA GLY A 117 -13.64 9.05 -0.60
C GLY A 117 -13.03 8.70 0.75
N CYS A 118 -12.94 7.42 1.12
CA CYS A 118 -12.13 7.02 2.27
C CYS A 118 -10.67 7.47 2.08
N PHE A 119 -10.17 8.27 3.03
CA PHE A 119 -8.80 8.73 3.07
C PHE A 119 -8.15 8.32 4.39
N CYS A 120 -7.00 7.65 4.31
CA CYS A 120 -6.19 7.26 5.45
C CYS A 120 -4.76 6.97 4.99
N THR A 121 -3.87 6.67 5.93
CA THR A 121 -2.49 6.25 5.65
C THR A 121 -2.26 4.75 5.82
N HIS A 122 -3.34 3.97 5.93
CA HIS A 122 -3.24 2.55 6.29
C HIS A 122 -2.88 1.67 5.11
N GLU A 123 -1.66 1.14 5.11
CA GLU A 123 -1.10 0.43 3.96
C GLU A 123 -1.80 -0.90 3.67
N SER A 124 -2.00 -1.72 4.71
CA SER A 124 -2.41 -3.14 4.59
C SER A 124 -3.73 -3.32 3.87
N ASN A 125 -4.80 -2.64 4.33
CA ASN A 125 -6.15 -2.85 3.81
C ASN A 125 -6.65 -1.72 2.91
N SER A 126 -5.93 -0.58 2.87
CA SER A 126 -6.20 0.48 1.90
C SER A 126 -5.28 0.33 0.69
N TYR A 127 -4.01 0.71 0.78
CA TYR A 127 -3.14 0.89 -0.39
C TYR A 127 -2.78 -0.39 -1.11
N TYR A 128 -2.25 -1.39 -0.41
CA TYR A 128 -1.79 -2.64 -1.03
C TYR A 128 -2.85 -3.33 -1.89
N PRO A 129 -4.07 -3.60 -1.38
CA PRO A 129 -5.10 -4.25 -2.17
C PRO A 129 -5.70 -3.30 -3.20
N SER A 130 -5.71 -1.98 -2.99
CA SER A 130 -6.41 -1.04 -3.87
C SER A 130 -5.59 -0.58 -5.08
N LEU A 131 -4.28 -0.38 -4.92
CA LEU A 131 -3.44 0.17 -5.99
C LEU A 131 -3.45 -0.66 -7.28
N PRO A 132 -3.42 -2.02 -7.23
CA PRO A 132 -3.55 -2.83 -8.43
C PRO A 132 -4.90 -2.70 -9.15
N PHE A 133 -5.98 -2.33 -8.44
CA PHE A 133 -7.33 -2.18 -9.00
C PHE A 133 -7.68 -0.74 -9.36
N ASN A 134 -6.78 0.22 -9.13
CA ASN A 134 -6.91 1.59 -9.62
C ASN A 134 -6.11 1.76 -10.93
N PRO A 135 -6.73 1.80 -12.12
CA PRO A 135 -6.01 1.74 -13.39
C PRO A 135 -5.01 2.89 -13.59
N GLY A 136 -5.36 4.11 -13.17
CA GLY A 136 -4.49 5.28 -13.26
C GLY A 136 -3.21 5.11 -12.44
N HIS A 137 -3.34 4.62 -11.20
CA HIS A 137 -2.20 4.33 -10.33
C HIS A 137 -1.38 3.14 -10.84
N LEU A 138 -2.03 2.08 -11.31
CA LEU A 138 -1.34 0.91 -11.86
C LEU A 138 -0.45 1.29 -13.05
N ILE A 139 -0.89 2.21 -13.92
CA ILE A 139 -0.07 2.72 -15.03
C ILE A 139 1.20 3.41 -14.48
N GLN A 140 1.07 4.27 -13.47
CA GLN A 140 2.23 4.96 -12.87
C GLN A 140 3.19 3.97 -12.19
N ILE A 141 2.66 2.98 -11.47
CA ILE A 141 3.44 1.92 -10.85
C ILE A 141 4.20 1.11 -11.91
N LYS A 142 3.54 0.75 -13.02
CA LYS A 142 4.21 0.04 -14.13
C LYS A 142 5.26 0.89 -14.84
N LYS A 143 5.07 2.21 -14.91
CA LYS A 143 6.09 3.14 -15.40
C LYS A 143 7.31 3.13 -14.49
N LEU A 144 7.11 3.29 -13.17
CA LEU A 144 8.18 3.21 -12.17
C LEU A 144 8.90 1.86 -12.22
N GLU A 145 8.17 0.74 -12.28
CA GLU A 145 8.76 -0.61 -12.42
C GLU A 145 9.70 -0.70 -13.63
N ARG A 146 9.31 -0.12 -14.78
CA ARG A 146 10.13 -0.12 -16.01
C ARG A 146 11.39 0.73 -15.86
N GLU A 147 11.28 1.90 -15.24
CA GLU A 147 12.41 2.80 -14.99
C GLU A 147 13.43 2.13 -14.06
N MET A 148 12.99 1.56 -12.94
CA MET A 148 13.85 0.81 -12.02
C MET A 148 14.58 -0.35 -12.71
N LYS A 149 13.86 -1.14 -13.53
CA LYS A 149 14.46 -2.25 -14.29
C LYS A 149 15.50 -1.76 -15.30
N LYS A 150 15.23 -0.63 -15.96
CA LYS A 150 16.16 -0.03 -16.93
C LYS A 150 17.42 0.46 -16.23
N ALA A 151 17.28 1.25 -15.17
CA ALA A 151 18.40 1.78 -14.39
C ALA A 151 19.27 0.65 -13.82
N ARG A 152 18.63 -0.40 -13.25
CA ARG A 152 19.35 -1.58 -12.77
C ARG A 152 20.18 -2.24 -13.86
N LYS A 153 19.59 -2.45 -15.05
CA LYS A 153 20.29 -3.08 -16.18
C LYS A 153 21.46 -2.23 -16.68
N GLU A 154 21.34 -0.91 -16.65
CA GLU A 154 22.41 0.02 -17.02
C GLU A 154 23.55 0.00 -16.00
N MET A 155 23.24 -0.01 -14.70
CA MET A 155 24.24 -0.19 -13.63
C MET A 155 24.97 -1.53 -13.71
N ASP A 156 24.24 -2.63 -13.89
CA ASP A 156 24.83 -3.96 -14.01
C ASP A 156 25.76 -4.04 -15.24
N ARG A 157 25.44 -3.34 -16.34
CA ARG A 157 26.32 -3.24 -17.53
C ARG A 157 27.56 -2.39 -17.28
N ALA A 158 27.47 -1.37 -16.45
CA ALA A 158 28.59 -0.50 -16.10
C ALA A 158 29.56 -1.14 -15.08
N GLY A 159 29.21 -2.29 -14.50
CA GLY A 159 30.02 -2.96 -13.49
C GLY A 159 30.15 -2.17 -12.18
N ALA A 160 29.25 -1.22 -11.94
CA ALA A 160 29.25 -0.39 -10.74
C ALA A 160 28.60 -1.12 -9.56
N GLU A 161 29.32 -1.26 -8.44
CA GLU A 161 28.73 -1.75 -7.20
C GLU A 161 27.79 -0.70 -6.59
N VAL A 162 26.57 -1.11 -6.26
CA VAL A 162 25.62 -0.29 -5.51
C VAL A 162 26.04 -0.34 -4.04
N GLY A 163 26.33 0.81 -3.43
CA GLY A 163 26.62 0.94 -2.01
C GLY A 163 25.39 0.61 -1.16
N GLY A 164 25.20 -0.67 -0.85
CA GLY A 164 24.17 -1.14 0.09
C GLY A 164 24.78 -1.36 1.47
N LEU A 165 24.24 -0.68 2.49
CA LEU A 165 24.36 -1.14 3.88
C LEU A 165 23.65 -2.49 3.98
N ALA A 166 24.40 -3.58 3.89
CA ALA A 166 23.93 -4.88 4.31
C ALA A 166 23.73 -4.83 5.84
N VAL A 167 22.50 -4.52 6.28
CA VAL A 167 22.11 -4.78 7.66
C VAL A 167 22.13 -6.30 7.81
N ARG A 168 23.20 -6.80 8.44
CA ARG A 168 23.28 -8.19 8.88
C ARG A 168 22.20 -8.37 9.94
N ALA A 169 21.32 -9.33 9.72
CA ALA A 169 20.43 -9.86 10.76
C ALA A 169 21.26 -10.46 11.90
#